data_AF-A0A8R2DKZ7-F1
#
_entry.id   AF-A0A8R2DKZ7-F1
#
_cell.length_a   1.000
_cell.length_b   1.000
_cell.length_c   1.000
_cell.angle_alpha   90.00
_cell.angle_beta   90.00
_cell.angle_gamma   90.00
#
_symmetry.space_group_name_H-M   'P 1'
#
loop_
_entity.id
_entity.type
_entity.pdbx_description
1 polymer ?
#
loop_
_entity_poly.entity_id
_entity_poly.type
_entity_poly.pdbx_seq_one_letter_code
_entity_poly.pdbx_strand_id
1 'polypeptide(L)'
;MDVDGASVPGEIDQNLLLQFSCMNTTDREELIKQMQKLLGPSLNYNTASFFLDMSNWNLQAAICCYLDYTSPKLPSMSVKASEGPTGSLEPGARFDQNWSIVNTGTEQWPGCCRLIQAGGEPLGATPVYLPPLPVGHSTTVTLKLVAPSTSGTHKSFFHLVTDKGEQIGDTLWVEVTVESEMTMALVEQLAALPVPSSRLEELLTQEKIVGLPPSTEPTKNLLSLNNPRPNLA
;
A
#
# COMPACT_ATOMS: atom_id res chain seq x y z
N MET A 1 -14.35 49.54 13.75
CA MET A 1 -13.67 48.92 12.60
C MET A 1 -13.96 47.45 12.71
N ASP A 2 -15.15 47.15 12.23
CA ASP A 2 -15.81 45.87 12.13
C ASP A 2 -14.99 45.01 11.16
N VAL A 3 -14.58 43.82 11.61
CA VAL A 3 -13.89 42.84 10.77
C VAL A 3 -14.94 41.83 10.36
N ASP A 4 -15.32 41.92 9.08
CA ASP A 4 -16.22 41.04 8.36
C ASP A 4 -15.87 39.55 8.57
N GLY A 5 -16.77 38.84 9.22
CA GLY A 5 -16.84 37.39 9.19
C GLY A 5 -17.27 36.96 7.79
N ALA A 6 -16.31 36.63 6.95
CA ALA A 6 -16.53 36.04 5.64
C ALA A 6 -17.26 34.69 5.81
N SER A 7 -18.58 34.71 5.61
CA SER A 7 -19.38 33.49 5.45
C SER A 7 -18.87 32.74 4.22
N VAL A 8 -18.35 31.54 4.45
CA VAL A 8 -18.01 30.59 3.41
C VAL A 8 -19.31 30.21 2.68
N PRO A 9 -19.42 30.36 1.35
CA PRO A 9 -20.63 30.00 0.63
C PRO A 9 -20.64 28.47 0.46
N GLY A 10 -21.24 27.75 1.40
CA GLY A 10 -21.38 26.29 1.27
C GLY A 10 -21.82 25.52 2.52
N GLU A 11 -21.68 26.07 3.72
CA GLU A 11 -22.15 25.37 4.93
C GLU A 11 -23.61 25.68 5.20
N ILE A 12 -24.49 24.83 4.66
CA ILE A 12 -25.89 24.79 5.05
C ILE A 12 -25.95 24.30 6.51
N ASP A 13 -26.41 25.18 7.40
CA ASP A 13 -26.43 24.96 8.84
C ASP A 13 -27.24 23.71 9.20
N GLN A 14 -26.57 22.73 9.81
CA GLN A 14 -27.16 21.43 10.15
C GLN A 14 -28.27 21.54 11.21
N ASN A 15 -28.27 22.59 12.04
CA ASN A 15 -29.34 22.84 13.01
C ASN A 15 -30.59 23.39 12.32
N LEU A 16 -30.41 24.19 11.27
CA LEU A 16 -31.52 24.66 10.44
C LEU A 16 -32.19 23.50 9.69
N LEU A 17 -31.41 22.57 9.17
CA LEU A 17 -31.89 21.32 8.56
C LEU A 17 -32.67 20.45 9.56
N LEU A 18 -32.22 20.39 10.81
CA LEU A 18 -32.89 19.66 11.88
C LEU A 18 -34.21 20.33 12.30
N GLN A 19 -34.27 21.66 12.35
CA GLN A 19 -35.49 22.41 12.66
C GLN A 19 -36.57 22.26 11.60
N PHE A 20 -36.21 22.14 10.32
CA PHE A 20 -37.18 21.95 9.24
C PHE A 20 -37.73 20.53 9.13
N SER A 21 -37.14 19.55 9.84
CA SER A 21 -37.62 18.16 9.90
C SER A 21 -38.97 17.99 10.61
N CYS A 22 -39.46 19.01 11.35
CA CYS A 22 -40.63 18.86 12.24
C CYS A 22 -41.94 19.48 11.70
N MET A 23 -41.96 20.04 10.48
CA MET A 23 -43.17 20.68 9.94
C MET A 23 -43.92 19.73 8.98
N ASN A 24 -44.87 19.00 9.53
CA ASN A 24 -45.63 17.93 8.89
C ASN A 24 -46.75 18.43 7.95
N THR A 25 -46.39 19.18 6.90
CA THR A 25 -47.26 19.46 5.73
C THR A 25 -46.42 19.70 4.47
N THR A 26 -45.60 18.74 4.05
CA THR A 26 -44.69 18.96 2.91
C THR A 26 -45.38 18.65 1.60
N ASP A 27 -45.84 19.70 0.93
CA ASP A 27 -46.24 19.64 -0.47
C ASP A 27 -45.06 19.10 -1.30
N ARG A 28 -45.32 18.05 -2.08
CA ARG A 28 -44.31 17.35 -2.87
C ARG A 28 -43.66 18.29 -3.90
N GLU A 29 -44.42 19.24 -4.43
CA GLU A 29 -43.90 20.21 -5.39
C GLU A 29 -42.99 21.23 -4.70
N GLU A 30 -43.30 21.64 -3.47
CA GLU A 30 -42.42 22.52 -2.68
C GLU A 30 -41.09 21.85 -2.34
N LEU A 31 -41.07 20.56 -2.00
CA LEU A 31 -39.83 19.81 -1.77
C LEU A 31 -38.95 19.77 -3.02
N ILE A 32 -39.56 19.56 -4.19
CA ILE A 32 -38.86 19.56 -5.47
C ILE A 32 -38.27 20.96 -5.75
N LYS A 33 -39.08 22.02 -5.58
CA LYS A 33 -38.60 23.41 -5.75
C LYS A 33 -37.47 23.75 -4.78
N GLN A 34 -37.54 23.30 -3.54
CA GLN A 34 -36.48 23.52 -2.54
C GLN A 34 -35.20 22.80 -2.91
N MET A 35 -35.29 21.53 -3.32
CA MET A 35 -34.14 20.76 -3.79
C MET A 35 -33.48 21.44 -5.00
N GLN A 36 -34.26 21.91 -5.97
CA GLN A 36 -33.78 22.66 -7.14
C GLN A 36 -33.15 24.01 -6.76
N LYS A 37 -33.73 24.72 -5.77
CA LYS A 37 -33.18 25.99 -5.28
C LYS A 37 -31.83 25.81 -4.59
N LEU A 38 -31.64 24.71 -3.86
CA LEU A 38 -30.40 24.41 -3.12
C LEU A 38 -29.29 23.87 -4.03
N LEU A 39 -29.63 23.01 -4.99
CA LEU A 39 -28.66 22.36 -5.88
C LEU A 39 -28.39 23.13 -7.19
N GLY A 40 -29.19 24.17 -7.45
CA GLY A 40 -29.00 25.06 -8.59
C GLY A 40 -29.65 24.56 -9.89
N PRO A 41 -29.44 25.30 -11.01
CA PRO A 41 -30.17 25.11 -12.26
C PRO A 41 -29.82 23.81 -13.02
N SER A 42 -28.82 23.05 -12.59
CA SER A 42 -28.46 21.76 -13.17
C SER A 42 -29.42 20.62 -12.78
N LEU A 43 -30.24 20.82 -11.75
CA LEU A 43 -31.19 19.80 -11.27
C LEU A 43 -32.57 19.96 -11.93
N ASN A 44 -32.89 19.07 -12.88
CA ASN A 44 -34.21 19.02 -13.49
C ASN A 44 -35.28 18.41 -12.57
N TYR A 45 -36.55 18.68 -12.85
CA TYR A 45 -37.70 18.23 -12.05
C TYR A 45 -37.74 16.70 -11.90
N ASN A 46 -37.50 15.95 -12.98
CA ASN A 46 -37.53 14.49 -12.97
C ASN A 46 -36.44 13.89 -12.06
N THR A 47 -35.23 14.44 -12.12
CA THR A 47 -34.11 14.02 -11.27
C THR A 47 -34.39 14.37 -9.81
N ALA A 48 -34.87 15.58 -9.52
CA ALA A 48 -35.26 15.99 -8.16
C ALA A 48 -36.34 15.06 -7.58
N SER A 49 -37.41 14.82 -8.35
CA SER A 49 -38.51 13.94 -7.94
C SER A 49 -38.03 12.50 -7.73
N PHE A 50 -37.12 11.99 -8.55
CA PHE A 50 -36.56 10.64 -8.41
C PHE A 50 -35.77 10.47 -7.10
N PHE A 51 -34.86 11.40 -6.79
CA PHE A 51 -34.04 11.33 -5.57
C PHE A 51 -34.88 11.55 -4.30
N LEU A 52 -35.90 12.42 -4.36
CA LEU A 52 -36.86 12.60 -3.28
C LEU A 52 -37.70 11.34 -3.06
N ASP A 53 -38.19 10.71 -4.12
CA ASP A 53 -38.95 9.45 -4.02
C ASP A 53 -38.11 8.32 -3.41
N MET A 54 -36.87 8.15 -3.90
CA MET A 54 -35.90 7.17 -3.37
C MET A 54 -35.54 7.44 -1.89
N SER A 55 -35.61 8.70 -1.45
CA SER A 55 -35.31 9.12 -0.08
C SER A 55 -36.55 9.22 0.80
N ASN A 56 -37.67 8.60 0.40
CA ASN A 56 -38.95 8.64 1.12
C ASN A 56 -39.42 10.08 1.44
N TRP A 57 -39.23 10.98 0.47
CA TRP A 57 -39.54 12.42 0.52
C TRP A 57 -38.78 13.20 1.61
N ASN A 58 -37.66 12.66 2.09
CA ASN A 58 -36.74 13.39 2.95
C ASN A 58 -35.79 14.25 2.09
N LEU A 59 -35.96 15.58 2.19
CA LEU A 59 -35.17 16.55 1.42
C LEU A 59 -33.66 16.41 1.67
N GLN A 60 -33.26 16.27 2.93
CA GLN A 60 -31.86 16.20 3.32
C GLN A 60 -31.21 14.92 2.77
N ALA A 61 -31.88 13.78 2.92
CA ALA A 61 -31.40 12.52 2.36
C ALA A 61 -31.30 12.57 0.83
N ALA A 62 -32.28 13.17 0.15
CA ALA A 62 -32.25 13.34 -1.31
C ALA A 62 -31.10 14.23 -1.79
N ILE A 63 -30.85 15.33 -1.07
CA ILE A 63 -29.72 16.24 -1.35
C ILE A 63 -28.40 15.50 -1.13
N CYS A 64 -28.23 14.79 -0.02
CA CYS A 64 -27.03 14.00 0.25
C CYS A 64 -26.78 12.95 -0.85
N CYS A 65 -27.82 12.20 -1.25
CA CYS A 65 -27.71 11.22 -2.33
C CYS A 65 -27.35 11.85 -3.68
N TYR A 66 -27.95 12.99 -4.02
CA TYR A 66 -27.62 13.69 -5.26
C TYR A 66 -26.18 14.23 -5.24
N LEU A 67 -25.75 14.80 -4.12
CA LEU A 67 -24.40 15.30 -3.93
C LEU A 67 -23.37 14.17 -4.03
N ASP A 68 -23.62 13.02 -3.41
CA ASP A 68 -22.75 11.84 -3.52
C ASP A 68 -22.67 11.33 -4.96
N TYR A 69 -23.81 11.31 -5.67
CA TYR A 69 -23.88 10.90 -7.07
C TYR A 69 -23.13 11.85 -8.02
N THR A 70 -23.26 13.16 -7.81
CA THR A 70 -22.63 14.17 -8.68
C THR A 70 -21.20 14.54 -8.25
N SER A 71 -20.77 14.09 -7.07
CA SER A 71 -19.41 14.37 -6.60
C SER A 71 -18.39 13.75 -7.54
N PRO A 72 -17.29 14.46 -7.87
CA PRO A 72 -16.22 13.89 -8.65
C PRO A 72 -15.66 12.69 -7.92
N LYS A 73 -15.90 11.49 -8.45
CA LYS A 73 -15.31 10.27 -7.90
C LYS A 73 -13.84 10.27 -8.26
N LEU A 74 -13.02 10.51 -7.25
CA LEU A 74 -11.58 10.47 -7.43
C LEU A 74 -11.17 9.02 -7.75
N PRO A 75 -10.33 8.82 -8.77
CA PRO A 75 -9.80 7.50 -9.04
C PRO A 75 -8.97 7.03 -7.83
N SER A 76 -9.11 5.77 -7.46
CA SER A 76 -8.40 5.18 -6.31
C SER A 76 -7.55 4.01 -6.77
N MET A 77 -6.37 3.88 -6.17
CA MET A 77 -5.38 2.87 -6.47
C MET A 77 -4.82 2.29 -5.18
N SER A 78 -4.63 0.97 -5.15
CA SER A 78 -3.88 0.32 -4.09
C SER A 78 -2.85 -0.65 -4.64
N VAL A 79 -1.78 -0.84 -3.87
CA VAL A 79 -0.65 -1.72 -4.22
C VAL A 79 -0.93 -3.12 -3.70
N LYS A 80 -0.98 -4.10 -4.60
CA LYS A 80 -1.05 -5.52 -4.22
C LYS A 80 0.31 -6.12 -3.94
N ALA A 81 1.30 -5.78 -4.75
CA ALA A 81 2.65 -6.31 -4.64
C ALA A 81 3.68 -5.33 -5.21
N SER A 82 4.90 -5.40 -4.69
CA SER A 82 6.06 -4.69 -5.20
C SER A 82 7.20 -5.67 -5.36
N GLU A 83 7.72 -5.79 -6.58
CA GLU A 83 8.85 -6.66 -6.92
C GLU A 83 9.98 -5.77 -7.44
N GLY A 84 11.05 -5.70 -6.67
CA GLY A 84 12.21 -4.87 -6.95
C GLY A 84 13.49 -5.68 -7.17
N PRO A 85 14.63 -4.99 -7.35
CA PRO A 85 15.93 -5.65 -7.46
C PRO A 85 16.23 -6.45 -6.19
N THR A 86 16.70 -7.69 -6.37
CA THR A 86 17.13 -8.54 -5.26
C THR A 86 18.61 -8.33 -4.99
N GLY A 87 18.95 -7.89 -3.78
CA GLY A 87 20.33 -7.68 -3.35
C GLY A 87 20.86 -6.27 -3.65
N SER A 88 22.17 -6.12 -3.50
CA SER A 88 22.85 -4.85 -3.70
C SER A 88 23.13 -4.59 -5.18
N LEU A 89 23.04 -3.33 -5.58
CA LEU A 89 23.29 -2.88 -6.95
C LEU A 89 24.64 -2.18 -7.05
N GLU A 90 25.25 -2.29 -8.23
CA GLU A 90 26.42 -1.51 -8.57
C GLU A 90 26.03 -0.04 -8.85
N PRO A 91 26.94 0.92 -8.61
CA PRO A 91 26.66 2.32 -8.86
C PRO A 91 26.39 2.56 -10.35
N GLY A 92 25.25 3.15 -10.70
CA GLY A 92 24.85 3.36 -12.10
C GLY A 92 24.21 2.15 -12.80
N ALA A 93 24.03 1.02 -12.10
CA ALA A 93 23.33 -0.14 -12.65
C ALA A 93 21.87 0.20 -13.01
N ARG A 94 21.38 -0.33 -14.13
CA ARG A 94 19.98 -0.19 -14.55
C ARG A 94 19.17 -1.36 -13.99
N PHE A 95 18.01 -1.08 -13.44
CA PHE A 95 17.11 -2.10 -12.92
C PHE A 95 15.66 -1.71 -13.16
N ASP A 96 14.79 -2.72 -13.19
CA ASP A 96 13.36 -2.55 -13.38
C ASP A 96 12.65 -2.76 -12.04
N GLN A 97 11.79 -1.82 -11.67
CA GLN A 97 10.93 -1.92 -10.51
C GLN A 97 9.50 -2.21 -10.96
N ASN A 98 8.92 -3.27 -10.44
CA ASN A 98 7.57 -3.71 -10.78
C ASN A 98 6.62 -3.48 -9.60
N TRP A 99 5.48 -2.86 -9.86
CA TRP A 99 4.40 -2.73 -8.89
C TRP A 99 3.11 -3.31 -9.47
N SER A 100 2.53 -4.29 -8.79
CA SER A 100 1.18 -4.76 -9.08
C SER A 100 0.18 -3.87 -8.37
N ILE A 101 -0.57 -3.08 -9.12
CA ILE A 101 -1.55 -2.13 -8.60
C ILE A 101 -2.96 -2.51 -9.05
N VAL A 102 -3.96 -2.16 -8.24
CA VAL A 102 -5.37 -2.47 -8.49
C VAL A 102 -6.21 -1.21 -8.40
N ASN A 103 -7.20 -1.08 -9.28
CA ASN A 103 -8.20 -0.03 -9.18
C ASN A 103 -9.24 -0.43 -8.13
N THR A 104 -9.12 0.17 -6.94
CA THR A 104 -10.06 0.03 -5.81
C THR A 104 -11.09 1.16 -5.76
N GLY A 105 -11.12 2.02 -6.77
CA GLY A 105 -12.08 3.11 -6.90
C GLY A 105 -13.47 2.64 -7.30
N THR A 106 -14.37 3.61 -7.42
CA THR A 106 -15.76 3.39 -7.86
C THR A 106 -15.93 3.57 -9.37
N GLU A 107 -14.93 4.13 -10.05
CA GLU A 107 -14.92 4.35 -11.50
C GLU A 107 -13.61 3.88 -12.15
N GLN A 108 -13.66 3.66 -13.47
CA GLN A 108 -12.49 3.34 -14.27
C GLN A 108 -11.49 4.50 -14.22
N TRP A 109 -10.19 4.20 -14.11
CA TRP A 109 -9.17 5.24 -14.19
C TRP A 109 -9.22 5.96 -15.54
N PRO A 110 -9.04 7.29 -15.55
CA PRO A 110 -8.96 8.03 -16.80
C PRO A 110 -7.81 7.51 -17.67
N GLY A 111 -7.93 7.65 -18.99
CA GLY A 111 -6.79 7.39 -19.88
C GLY A 111 -5.64 8.36 -19.62
N CYS A 112 -4.42 7.93 -19.97
CA CYS A 112 -3.20 8.74 -19.87
C CYS A 112 -2.73 9.03 -18.44
N CYS A 113 -3.05 8.18 -17.46
CA CYS A 113 -2.40 8.25 -16.16
C CYS A 113 -0.89 8.07 -16.30
N ARG A 114 -0.11 8.88 -15.58
CA ARG A 114 1.35 8.85 -15.63
C ARG A 114 1.93 8.67 -14.25
N LEU A 115 3.01 7.93 -14.16
CA LEU A 115 3.76 7.80 -12.93
C LEU A 115 4.78 8.94 -12.82
N ILE A 116 4.71 9.71 -11.74
CA ILE A 116 5.62 10.81 -11.46
C ILE A 116 6.40 10.54 -10.18
N GLN A 117 7.62 11.06 -10.12
CA GLN A 117 8.38 11.07 -8.88
C GLN A 117 7.78 12.10 -7.92
N ALA A 118 7.41 11.65 -6.72
CA ALA A 118 6.85 12.47 -5.67
C ALA A 118 7.91 12.94 -4.66
N GLY A 119 9.01 12.19 -4.52
CA GLY A 119 10.12 12.55 -3.63
C GLY A 119 11.19 11.47 -3.52
N GLY A 120 12.12 11.69 -2.60
CA GLY A 120 13.30 10.83 -2.39
C GLY A 120 14.41 11.07 -3.43
N GLU A 121 15.30 10.10 -3.57
CA GLU A 121 16.46 10.20 -4.47
C GLU A 121 16.03 10.09 -5.94
N PRO A 122 16.50 10.94 -6.87
CA PRO A 122 16.19 10.81 -8.30
C PRO A 122 16.92 9.63 -8.95
N LEU A 123 16.20 8.51 -9.09
CA LEU A 123 16.71 7.27 -9.73
C LEU A 123 16.63 7.27 -11.26
N GLY A 124 16.70 8.43 -11.92
CA GLY A 124 16.69 8.52 -13.39
C GLY A 124 15.45 7.88 -14.05
N ALA A 125 14.28 8.03 -13.41
CA ALA A 125 13.06 7.34 -13.81
C ALA A 125 12.61 7.71 -15.24
N THR A 126 12.34 6.69 -16.06
CA THR A 126 11.72 6.89 -17.37
C THR A 126 10.21 7.11 -17.18
N PRO A 127 9.56 8.10 -17.81
CA PRO A 127 8.13 8.30 -17.69
C PRO A 127 7.35 7.09 -18.21
N VAL A 128 6.41 6.58 -17.40
CA VAL A 128 5.54 5.46 -17.72
C VAL A 128 4.10 5.92 -17.77
N TYR A 129 3.38 5.53 -18.82
CA TYR A 129 1.96 5.79 -18.99
C TYR A 129 1.18 4.51 -18.80
N LEU A 130 0.05 4.61 -18.09
CA LEU A 130 -0.85 3.50 -17.86
C LEU A 130 -2.10 3.60 -18.72
N PRO A 131 -2.59 2.46 -19.23
CA PRO A 131 -3.89 2.42 -19.88
C PRO A 131 -5.02 2.63 -18.85
N PRO A 132 -6.23 3.00 -19.31
CA PRO A 132 -7.42 3.02 -18.46
C PRO A 132 -7.63 1.65 -17.79
N LEU A 133 -7.79 1.63 -16.46
CA LEU A 133 -7.95 0.40 -15.69
C LEU A 133 -9.38 0.31 -15.13
N PRO A 134 -10.19 -0.71 -15.51
CA PRO A 134 -11.53 -0.88 -14.96
C PRO A 134 -11.53 -1.14 -13.46
N VAL A 135 -12.63 -0.85 -12.79
CA VAL A 135 -12.81 -1.11 -11.35
C VAL A 135 -12.57 -2.59 -11.04
N GLY A 136 -11.84 -2.87 -9.95
CA GLY A 136 -11.52 -4.21 -9.48
C GLY A 136 -10.42 -4.93 -10.27
N HIS A 137 -9.94 -4.36 -11.38
CA HIS A 137 -8.87 -4.96 -12.18
C HIS A 137 -7.50 -4.52 -11.69
N SER A 138 -6.50 -5.38 -11.89
CA SER A 138 -5.11 -5.11 -11.56
C SER A 138 -4.22 -5.02 -12.80
N THR A 139 -3.17 -4.21 -12.72
CA THR A 139 -2.14 -4.08 -13.74
C THR A 139 -0.76 -4.01 -13.10
N THR A 140 0.27 -4.40 -13.85
CA THR A 140 1.66 -4.32 -13.41
C THR A 140 2.32 -3.12 -14.05
N VAL A 141 2.84 -2.22 -13.21
CA VAL A 141 3.61 -1.06 -13.62
C VAL A 141 5.08 -1.40 -13.54
N THR A 142 5.76 -1.40 -14.67
CA THR A 142 7.22 -1.58 -14.74
C THR A 142 7.89 -0.23 -14.97
N LEU A 143 8.73 0.19 -14.03
CA LEU A 143 9.50 1.41 -14.09
C LEU A 143 10.98 1.10 -14.22
N LYS A 144 11.60 1.61 -15.28
CA LYS A 144 13.05 1.47 -15.50
C LYS A 144 13.79 2.58 -14.74
N LEU A 145 14.66 2.16 -13.84
CA LEU A 145 15.40 3.02 -12.92
C LEU A 145 16.91 2.80 -13.07
N VAL A 146 17.68 3.76 -12.56
CA VAL A 146 19.14 3.75 -12.52
C VAL A 146 19.60 3.96 -11.09
N ALA A 147 20.45 3.06 -10.60
CA ALA A 147 21.04 3.13 -9.27
C ALA A 147 21.94 4.38 -9.14
N PRO A 148 21.92 5.11 -8.02
CA PRO A 148 22.79 6.26 -7.81
C PRO A 148 24.27 5.87 -7.81
N SER A 149 25.15 6.83 -8.08
CA SER A 149 26.60 6.61 -7.99
C SER A 149 27.12 6.55 -6.55
N THR A 150 26.31 7.00 -5.60
CA THR A 150 26.62 7.02 -4.17
C THR A 150 26.26 5.69 -3.52
N SER A 151 27.22 5.09 -2.81
CA SER A 151 26.95 3.89 -2.00
C SER A 151 26.03 4.20 -0.82
N GLY A 152 25.13 3.27 -0.50
CA GLY A 152 24.17 3.38 0.60
C GLY A 152 22.77 2.94 0.20
N THR A 153 21.84 3.02 1.15
CA THR A 153 20.42 2.73 0.92
C THR A 153 19.70 3.99 0.45
N HIS A 154 19.08 3.91 -0.72
CA HIS A 154 18.36 4.99 -1.37
C HIS A 154 16.88 4.65 -1.46
N LYS A 155 16.02 5.63 -1.17
CA LYS A 155 14.57 5.51 -1.28
C LYS A 155 14.00 6.54 -2.23
N SER A 156 13.01 6.12 -3.00
CA SER A 156 12.28 7.00 -3.91
C SER A 156 10.79 6.71 -3.85
N PHE A 157 10.01 7.78 -3.96
CA PHE A 157 8.56 7.76 -3.87
C PHE A 157 7.95 8.20 -5.20
N PHE A 158 6.91 7.50 -5.63
CA PHE A 158 6.23 7.72 -6.90
C PHE A 158 4.73 7.78 -6.69
N HIS A 159 4.08 8.73 -7.36
CA HIS A 159 2.63 8.88 -7.39
C HIS A 159 2.13 8.61 -8.80
N LEU A 160 1.02 7.88 -8.89
CA LEU A 160 0.24 7.85 -10.11
C LEU A 160 -0.60 9.12 -10.16
N VAL A 161 -0.52 9.87 -11.25
CA VAL A 161 -1.32 11.08 -11.44
C VAL A 161 -2.14 11.01 -12.72
N THR A 162 -3.32 11.63 -12.68
CA THR A 162 -4.15 11.84 -13.87
C THR A 162 -3.49 12.84 -14.83
N ASP A 163 -4.05 12.98 -16.03
CA ASP A 163 -3.67 14.04 -16.98
C ASP A 163 -3.77 15.45 -16.38
N LYS A 164 -4.74 15.64 -15.47
CA LYS A 164 -4.93 16.91 -14.72
C LYS A 164 -3.94 17.11 -13.57
N GLY A 165 -3.10 16.12 -13.27
CA GLY A 165 -2.15 16.15 -12.17
C GLY A 165 -2.73 15.74 -10.81
N GLU A 166 -3.93 15.16 -10.78
CA GLU A 166 -4.54 14.68 -9.54
C GLU A 166 -3.95 13.32 -9.15
N GLN A 167 -3.54 13.16 -7.89
CA GLN A 167 -2.98 11.91 -7.40
C GLN A 167 -4.05 10.81 -7.31
N ILE A 168 -3.67 9.61 -7.73
CA ILE A 168 -4.49 8.41 -7.71
C ILE A 168 -3.97 7.45 -6.64
N GLY A 169 -4.67 7.36 -5.52
CA GLY A 169 -4.46 6.33 -4.50
C GLY A 169 -3.09 6.35 -3.79
N ASP A 170 -2.64 5.15 -3.44
CA ASP A 170 -1.46 4.88 -2.60
C ASP A 170 -0.13 5.34 -3.24
N THR A 171 0.81 5.77 -2.39
CA THR A 171 2.17 6.11 -2.79
C THR A 171 3.00 4.86 -3.06
N LEU A 172 3.54 4.73 -4.27
CA LEU A 172 4.51 3.69 -4.61
C LEU A 172 5.88 4.09 -4.07
N TRP A 173 6.66 3.12 -3.62
CA TRP A 173 8.04 3.36 -3.20
C TRP A 173 8.96 2.25 -3.67
N VAL A 174 10.24 2.59 -3.75
CA VAL A 174 11.34 1.68 -4.03
C VAL A 174 12.48 2.00 -3.08
N GLU A 175 13.11 0.95 -2.55
CA GLU A 175 14.32 1.02 -1.75
C GLU A 175 15.39 0.18 -2.45
N VAL A 176 16.55 0.77 -2.71
CA VAL A 176 17.70 0.07 -3.28
C VAL A 176 18.93 0.30 -2.43
N THR A 177 19.75 -0.74 -2.29
CA THR A 177 21.06 -0.62 -1.64
C THR A 177 22.13 -0.64 -2.72
N VAL A 178 22.92 0.43 -2.78
CA VAL A 178 24.07 0.53 -3.69
C VAL A 178 25.33 0.23 -2.92
N GLU A 179 26.10 -0.74 -3.38
CA GLU A 179 27.41 -1.06 -2.84
C GLU A 179 28.50 -0.65 -3.84
N SER A 180 29.63 -0.16 -3.34
CA SER A 180 30.75 0.20 -4.21
C SER A 180 31.38 -1.06 -4.85
N GLU A 181 31.99 -0.90 -6.01
CA GLU A 181 32.74 -1.96 -6.68
C GLU A 181 33.80 -2.59 -5.76
N MET A 182 34.44 -1.77 -4.90
CA MET A 182 35.44 -2.23 -3.93
C MET A 182 34.84 -3.15 -2.85
N THR A 183 33.65 -2.82 -2.35
CA THR A 183 32.93 -3.65 -1.37
C THR A 183 32.42 -4.95 -2.01
N MET A 184 31.86 -4.89 -3.20
CA MET A 184 31.39 -6.08 -3.92
C MET A 184 32.55 -7.03 -4.24
N ALA A 185 33.68 -6.50 -4.73
CA ALA A 185 34.89 -7.28 -5.01
C ALA A 185 35.47 -7.92 -3.73
N LEU A 186 35.44 -7.21 -2.60
CA LEU A 186 35.87 -7.76 -1.32
C LEU A 186 34.94 -8.88 -0.85
N VAL A 187 33.62 -8.70 -0.94
CA VAL A 187 32.63 -9.74 -0.59
C VAL A 187 32.81 -10.98 -1.46
N GLU A 188 33.05 -10.82 -2.76
CA GLU A 188 33.33 -11.94 -3.67
C GLU A 188 34.66 -12.63 -3.34
N GLN A 189 35.73 -11.88 -3.05
CA GLN A 189 37.00 -12.45 -2.60
C GLN A 189 36.85 -13.22 -1.29
N LEU A 190 36.10 -12.70 -0.30
CA LEU A 190 35.85 -13.42 0.95
C LEU A 190 34.97 -14.65 0.74
N ALA A 191 33.97 -14.59 -0.14
CA ALA A 191 33.12 -15.73 -0.47
C ALA A 191 33.90 -16.84 -1.22
N ALA A 192 34.92 -16.45 -1.99
CA ALA A 192 35.82 -17.35 -2.70
C ALA A 192 36.97 -17.92 -1.83
N LEU A 193 37.11 -17.49 -0.57
CA LEU A 193 38.09 -18.09 0.34
C LEU A 193 37.69 -19.54 0.63
N PRO A 194 38.59 -20.53 0.42
CA PRO A 194 38.37 -21.88 0.92
C PRO A 194 38.26 -21.77 2.43
N VAL A 195 37.09 -22.04 3.01
CA VAL A 195 36.98 -22.18 4.47
C VAL A 195 37.83 -23.40 4.82
N PRO A 196 38.98 -23.27 5.51
CA PRO A 196 39.73 -24.46 5.88
C PRO A 196 38.91 -25.21 6.93
N SER A 197 38.27 -26.31 6.53
CA SER A 197 37.57 -27.24 7.42
C SER A 197 38.47 -27.80 8.53
N SER A 198 39.79 -27.60 8.44
CA SER A 198 40.78 -28.09 9.41
C SER A 198 40.74 -27.39 10.78
N ARG A 199 40.14 -26.19 10.91
CA ARG A 199 40.18 -25.47 12.21
C ARG A 199 39.12 -25.93 13.22
N LEU A 200 38.15 -26.77 12.83
CA LEU A 200 37.21 -27.39 13.76
C LEU A 200 37.66 -28.77 14.27
N GLU A 201 38.60 -29.44 13.60
CA GLU A 201 39.13 -30.73 14.08
C GLU A 201 40.27 -30.58 15.09
N GLU A 202 41.02 -29.47 15.06
CA GLU A 202 42.10 -29.21 16.05
C GLU A 202 41.58 -28.92 17.47
N LEU A 203 40.33 -28.44 17.63
CA LEU A 203 39.74 -28.20 18.96
C LEU A 203 39.10 -29.44 19.60
N LEU A 204 38.77 -30.48 18.82
CA LEU A 204 38.20 -31.73 19.33
C LEU A 204 39.27 -32.78 19.68
N THR A 205 40.48 -32.61 19.15
CA THR A 205 41.56 -33.61 19.29
C THR A 205 42.49 -33.32 20.50
N GLN A 206 42.43 -32.12 21.08
CA GLN A 206 43.29 -31.70 22.20
C GLN A 206 42.89 -32.28 23.57
N GLU A 207 41.74 -32.95 23.71
CA GLU A 207 41.31 -33.56 24.99
C GLU A 207 41.83 -34.99 25.22
N LYS A 208 42.56 -35.60 24.28
CA LYS A 208 42.83 -37.06 24.30
C LYS A 208 44.29 -37.50 24.41
N ILE A 209 45.22 -36.70 24.93
CA ILE A 209 46.62 -37.15 25.09
C ILE A 209 47.28 -36.63 26.38
N VAL A 210 46.88 -37.16 27.54
CA VAL A 210 47.77 -37.50 28.68
C VAL A 210 47.17 -38.76 29.31
N GLY A 211 47.93 -39.86 29.32
CA GLY A 211 47.41 -41.22 29.56
C GLY A 211 47.54 -41.78 30.99
N LEU A 212 46.70 -42.82 31.24
CA LEU A 212 46.90 -44.05 32.05
C LEU A 212 47.07 -43.94 33.60
N PRO A 213 46.80 -45.01 34.40
CA PRO A 213 45.50 -45.45 34.97
C PRO A 213 45.62 -45.75 36.52
N PRO A 214 44.97 -46.78 37.11
CA PRO A 214 43.55 -47.05 37.41
C PRO A 214 43.24 -46.95 38.93
N SER A 215 41.96 -46.94 39.36
CA SER A 215 41.52 -47.82 40.48
C SER A 215 40.01 -47.74 40.75
N THR A 216 39.41 -48.94 40.79
CA THR A 216 38.27 -49.38 41.60
C THR A 216 36.86 -48.82 41.35
N GLU A 217 36.06 -49.62 40.64
CA GLU A 217 34.67 -49.92 41.03
C GLU A 217 34.62 -50.59 42.42
N PRO A 218 33.48 -50.52 43.14
CA PRO A 218 32.55 -51.64 43.04
C PRO A 218 31.06 -51.24 42.96
N THR A 219 30.38 -51.81 41.96
CA THR A 219 29.12 -52.59 42.06
C THR A 219 28.03 -52.21 43.06
N LYS A 220 26.80 -52.03 42.54
CA LYS A 220 25.61 -52.89 42.75
C LYS A 220 24.44 -52.33 41.91
N ASN A 221 23.96 -53.06 40.88
CA ASN A 221 22.80 -53.98 40.93
C ASN A 221 21.58 -53.33 41.63
N LEU A 222 20.40 -53.18 41.01
CA LEU A 222 19.52 -54.28 40.61
C LEU A 222 18.24 -53.76 39.88
N LEU A 223 17.78 -54.57 38.92
CA LEU A 223 16.39 -54.75 38.41
C LEU A 223 15.77 -53.78 37.40
N SER A 224 15.85 -54.23 36.14
CA SER A 224 14.78 -54.39 35.16
C SER A 224 13.34 -54.17 35.65
N LEU A 225 12.56 -53.45 34.83
CA LEU A 225 11.23 -53.94 34.46
C LEU A 225 10.99 -53.70 32.97
N ASN A 226 11.07 -54.81 32.25
CA ASN A 226 10.73 -54.95 30.85
C ASN A 226 9.28 -55.43 30.74
N ASN A 227 8.51 -54.75 29.90
CA ASN A 227 7.36 -55.24 29.12
C ASN A 227 6.04 -55.62 29.83
N PRO A 228 4.92 -55.89 29.10
CA PRO A 228 4.59 -55.57 27.69
C PRO A 228 3.15 -55.01 27.49
N ARG A 229 2.83 -54.53 26.27
CA ARG A 229 1.46 -54.55 25.73
C ARG A 229 1.08 -55.98 25.30
N PRO A 230 -0.18 -56.40 25.44
CA PRO A 230 -1.01 -56.73 24.25
C PRO A 230 -2.47 -56.25 24.43
N ASN A 231 -3.11 -55.68 23.41
CA ASN A 231 -3.85 -56.28 22.28
C ASN A 231 -5.32 -56.66 22.60
N LEU A 232 -6.17 -56.40 21.60
CA LEU A 232 -7.63 -56.35 21.56
C LEU A 232 -8.39 -57.51 22.21
N ALA A 233 -9.56 -57.18 22.78
CA ALA A 233 -10.85 -57.78 22.46
C ALA A 233 -11.94 -56.71 22.61
#